data_AF-A0A484N9P8-F1
#
_entry.id   AF-A0A484N9P8-F1
#
_cell.length_a   1.000
_cell.length_b   1.000
_cell.length_c   1.000
_cell.angle_alpha   90.00
_cell.angle_beta   90.00
_cell.angle_gamma   90.00
#
_symmetry.space_group_name_H-M   'P 1'
#
loop_
_entity.id
_entity.type
_entity.pdbx_description
1 polymer ?
#
loop_
_entity_poly.entity_id
_entity_poly.type
_entity_poly.pdbx_seq_one_letter_code
_entity_poly.pdbx_strand_id
1 'polypeptide(L)'
;MAGSYGGRNHCPEVFILSVDKYGENGKSTLFPINAAIKSSTPNCNLHHLHRPTPIITSAMAARSAAVSLARCLLSILIINSGKLISAGCAPAGKMTCNGVTKATYNCSPPTTSATPAVLTLNDFSKGGDGGGASECDGRWHNNSFRMVALSTGWYDGGRRCGRIVRVTRGDGRRSTTAKVVDECDSMMGCDAEHAGQMPCDNDIVDGSKAVWEALELDQDLGTVPVTWTMA
;
A
#
# COMPACT_ATOMS: atom_id res chain seq x y z
N MET A 1 -7.01 8.93 -52.02
CA MET A 1 -6.99 9.75 -50.78
C MET A 1 -7.53 8.88 -49.67
N ALA A 2 -6.70 8.55 -48.68
CA ALA A 2 -7.04 7.64 -47.61
C ALA A 2 -7.98 8.30 -46.59
N GLY A 3 -9.06 7.58 -46.23
CA GLY A 3 -9.91 7.91 -45.10
C GLY A 3 -9.33 7.38 -43.81
N SER A 4 -9.46 8.18 -42.75
CA SER A 4 -9.20 7.79 -41.36
C SER A 4 -10.54 7.67 -40.65
N TYR A 5 -10.87 6.48 -40.15
CA TYR A 5 -11.90 6.29 -39.13
C TYR A 5 -11.28 5.46 -38.01
N GLY A 6 -11.10 6.12 -36.87
CA GLY A 6 -10.69 5.51 -35.61
C GLY A 6 -11.86 4.77 -34.97
N GLY A 7 -11.57 3.57 -34.48
CA GLY A 7 -12.44 2.81 -33.60
C GLY A 7 -11.58 1.89 -32.74
N ARG A 8 -11.31 2.30 -31.49
CA ARG A 8 -10.85 1.39 -30.43
C ARG A 8 -11.69 1.66 -29.18
N ASN A 9 -12.75 0.87 -29.02
CA ASN A 9 -13.32 0.52 -27.73
C ASN A 9 -12.43 -0.56 -27.14
N HIS A 10 -11.80 -0.34 -25.99
CA HIS A 10 -11.30 -1.40 -25.12
C HIS A 10 -11.67 -1.04 -23.68
N CYS A 11 -12.63 -1.77 -23.12
CA CYS A 11 -12.81 -1.86 -21.68
C CYS A 11 -11.74 -2.81 -21.12
N PRO A 12 -10.99 -2.47 -20.06
CA PRO A 12 -10.22 -3.48 -19.34
C PRO A 12 -11.15 -4.27 -18.42
N GLU A 13 -11.18 -5.60 -18.58
CA GLU A 13 -11.80 -6.49 -17.60
C GLU A 13 -11.03 -6.43 -16.28
N VAL A 14 -11.74 -6.13 -15.18
CA VAL A 14 -11.25 -6.26 -13.82
C VAL A 14 -11.83 -7.57 -13.27
N PHE A 15 -10.98 -8.58 -13.08
CA PHE A 15 -11.37 -9.78 -12.32
C PHE A 15 -11.31 -9.46 -10.83
N ILE A 16 -12.48 -9.34 -10.19
CA ILE A 16 -12.59 -9.31 -8.72
C ILE A 16 -12.80 -10.76 -8.27
N LEU A 17 -11.78 -11.34 -7.64
CA LEU A 17 -11.93 -12.59 -6.89
C LEU A 17 -12.52 -12.24 -5.52
N SER A 18 -13.84 -12.39 -5.38
CA SER A 18 -14.48 -12.44 -4.06
C SER A 18 -14.24 -13.81 -3.45
N VAL A 19 -13.53 -13.85 -2.32
CA VAL A 19 -13.37 -15.06 -1.51
C VAL A 19 -14.44 -15.02 -0.43
N ASP A 20 -15.52 -15.78 -0.61
CA ASP A 20 -16.54 -15.93 0.42
C ASP A 20 -16.06 -16.88 1.54
N LYS A 21 -16.31 -16.43 2.77
CA LYS A 21 -16.06 -17.00 4.10
C LYS A 21 -15.83 -18.53 4.19
N TYR A 22 -14.77 -18.91 4.90
CA TYR A 22 -14.64 -20.23 5.53
C TYR A 22 -15.53 -20.32 6.78
N GLY A 23 -16.43 -21.31 6.79
CA GLY A 23 -17.17 -21.76 7.97
C GLY A 23 -16.34 -22.69 8.84
N GLU A 24 -16.55 -22.58 10.14
CA GLU A 24 -15.96 -23.40 11.20
C GLU A 24 -16.29 -24.88 11.02
N ASN A 25 -15.26 -25.70 11.21
CA ASN A 25 -15.24 -27.05 11.79
C ASN A 25 -14.31 -27.98 10.99
N GLY A 26 -13.14 -28.24 11.59
CA GLY A 26 -12.13 -29.14 11.05
C GLY A 26 -12.69 -30.52 10.76
N LYS A 27 -12.76 -30.88 9.48
CA LYS A 27 -12.75 -32.25 8.97
C LYS A 27 -12.34 -32.21 7.50
N SER A 28 -11.18 -32.79 7.22
CA SER A 28 -10.64 -32.97 5.86
C SER A 28 -11.44 -34.03 5.12
N THR A 29 -12.21 -33.63 4.12
CA THR A 29 -12.77 -34.54 3.12
C THR A 29 -12.43 -34.00 1.72
N LEU A 30 -11.63 -34.76 0.97
CA LEU A 30 -11.39 -34.50 -0.46
C LEU A 30 -12.67 -34.85 -1.23
N PHE A 31 -13.24 -33.89 -1.95
CA PHE A 31 -14.18 -34.14 -3.03
C PHE A 31 -13.73 -33.41 -4.30
N PRO A 32 -13.88 -34.01 -5.50
CA PRO A 32 -13.45 -33.39 -6.76
C PRO A 32 -14.39 -32.26 -7.15
N ILE A 33 -13.83 -31.08 -7.43
CA ILE A 33 -14.58 -29.89 -7.86
C ILE A 33 -14.72 -29.94 -9.39
N ASN A 34 -15.88 -30.36 -9.89
CA ASN A 34 -16.27 -30.07 -11.27
C ASN A 34 -16.88 -28.66 -11.31
N ALA A 35 -16.06 -27.64 -11.60
CA ALA A 35 -16.55 -26.29 -11.88
C ALA A 35 -16.95 -26.20 -13.36
N ALA A 36 -18.26 -26.16 -13.62
CA ALA A 36 -18.81 -25.84 -14.93
C ALA A 36 -18.72 -24.33 -15.18
N ILE A 37 -17.86 -23.91 -16.10
CA ILE A 37 -17.80 -22.53 -16.59
C ILE A 37 -19.00 -22.33 -17.54
N LYS A 38 -20.03 -21.60 -17.11
CA LYS A 38 -21.07 -21.08 -18.01
C LYS A 38 -20.58 -19.76 -18.61
N SER A 39 -20.11 -19.79 -19.85
CA SER A 39 -19.85 -18.58 -20.63
C SER A 39 -21.18 -17.98 -21.07
N SER A 40 -21.48 -16.75 -20.65
CA SER A 40 -22.52 -15.93 -21.29
C SER A 40 -21.82 -14.93 -22.21
N THR A 41 -21.99 -15.09 -23.52
CA THR A 41 -21.56 -14.11 -24.52
C THR A 41 -22.74 -13.20 -24.88
N PRO A 42 -22.58 -11.87 -24.95
CA PRO A 42 -23.59 -11.02 -25.55
C PRO A 42 -23.49 -11.07 -27.08
N ASN A 43 -24.67 -11.17 -27.68
CA ASN A 43 -24.95 -11.32 -29.10
C ASN A 43 -24.53 -10.07 -29.90
N CYS A 44 -23.65 -10.20 -30.89
CA CYS A 44 -23.41 -9.18 -31.90
C CYS A 44 -23.81 -9.73 -33.27
N ASN A 45 -24.99 -9.32 -33.76
CA ASN A 45 -25.46 -9.60 -35.11
C ASN A 45 -24.72 -8.72 -36.13
N LEU A 46 -24.20 -9.32 -37.21
CA LEU A 46 -23.82 -8.57 -38.41
C LEU A 46 -24.13 -9.39 -39.67
N HIS A 47 -24.95 -8.80 -40.55
CA HIS A 47 -25.40 -9.36 -41.83
C HIS A 47 -24.27 -9.41 -42.88
N HIS A 48 -24.31 -10.50 -43.66
CA HIS A 48 -23.80 -10.75 -45.03
C HIS A 48 -23.00 -9.66 -45.78
N LEU A 49 -21.86 -10.06 -46.39
CA LEU A 49 -21.75 -10.25 -47.86
C LEU A 49 -20.40 -10.89 -48.26
N HIS A 50 -20.50 -11.93 -49.10
CA HIS A 50 -19.41 -12.60 -49.82
C HIS A 50 -18.76 -11.68 -50.87
N ARG A 51 -17.44 -11.80 -51.07
CA ARG A 51 -16.81 -12.10 -52.38
C ARG A 51 -15.29 -12.38 -52.25
N PRO A 52 -14.68 -13.08 -53.24
CA PRO A 52 -13.41 -13.77 -53.09
C PRO A 52 -12.16 -12.93 -53.44
N THR A 53 -11.04 -13.47 -52.95
CA THR A 53 -9.59 -13.17 -53.05
C THR A 53 -9.04 -12.31 -54.21
N PRO A 54 -7.87 -11.68 -54.01
CA PRO A 54 -6.66 -12.32 -54.52
C PRO A 54 -5.46 -12.34 -53.55
N ILE A 55 -4.59 -13.30 -53.83
CA ILE A 55 -3.33 -13.60 -53.18
C ILE A 55 -2.36 -12.42 -53.34
N ILE A 56 -1.86 -11.88 -52.23
CA ILE A 56 -0.68 -11.01 -52.21
C ILE A 56 0.35 -11.65 -51.30
N THR A 57 1.39 -12.19 -51.94
CA THR A 57 2.68 -12.51 -51.34
C THR A 57 3.33 -11.23 -50.85
N SER A 58 3.60 -11.11 -49.54
CA SER A 58 4.66 -10.23 -49.03
C SER A 58 5.01 -10.60 -47.60
N ALA A 59 6.24 -11.08 -47.46
CA ALA A 59 6.95 -11.25 -46.21
C ALA A 59 7.14 -9.89 -45.51
N MET A 60 6.13 -9.41 -44.78
CA MET A 60 6.27 -8.30 -43.82
C MET A 60 5.37 -8.45 -42.57
N ALA A 61 4.79 -9.61 -42.33
CA ALA A 61 4.04 -9.90 -41.10
C ALA A 61 4.83 -10.70 -40.05
N ALA A 62 6.15 -10.85 -40.21
CA ALA A 62 7.01 -11.64 -39.33
C ALA A 62 8.05 -10.80 -38.56
N ARG A 63 7.74 -9.53 -38.23
CA ARG A 63 8.62 -8.72 -37.35
C ARG A 63 7.95 -8.18 -36.08
N SER A 64 6.68 -8.50 -35.83
CA SER A 64 5.95 -7.97 -34.65
C SER A 64 5.49 -9.02 -33.63
N ALA A 65 5.91 -10.28 -33.75
CA ALA A 65 5.69 -11.31 -32.73
C ALA A 65 6.95 -11.67 -31.93
N ALA A 66 8.14 -11.37 -32.45
CA ALA A 66 9.41 -11.65 -31.76
C ALA A 66 9.78 -10.64 -30.66
N VAL A 67 9.14 -9.46 -30.64
CA VAL A 67 9.40 -8.43 -29.59
C VAL A 67 8.52 -8.64 -28.35
N SER A 68 7.39 -9.35 -28.47
CA SER A 68 6.46 -9.57 -27.34
C SER A 68 6.84 -10.79 -26.48
N LEU A 69 7.43 -11.83 -27.06
CA LEU A 69 7.89 -13.02 -26.29
C LEU A 69 9.27 -12.80 -25.65
N ALA A 70 10.11 -11.93 -26.21
CA ALA A 70 11.40 -11.56 -25.60
C ALA A 70 11.26 -10.69 -24.33
N ARG A 71 10.08 -10.09 -24.08
CA ARG A 71 9.78 -9.42 -22.80
C ARG A 71 9.18 -10.36 -21.73
N CYS A 72 8.65 -11.52 -22.13
CA CYS A 72 8.12 -12.50 -21.18
C CYS A 72 9.18 -13.50 -20.71
N LEU A 73 10.28 -13.67 -21.46
CA LEU A 73 11.37 -14.61 -21.13
C LEU A 73 12.55 -13.97 -20.39
N LEU A 74 12.53 -12.67 -20.09
CA LEU A 74 13.56 -12.02 -19.28
C LEU A 74 13.24 -11.98 -17.77
N SER A 75 12.30 -12.81 -17.31
CA SER A 75 11.91 -12.89 -15.89
C SER A 75 12.36 -14.18 -15.19
N ILE A 76 13.05 -15.10 -15.87
CA ILE A 76 13.45 -16.41 -15.30
C ILE A 76 14.95 -16.70 -15.49
N LEU A 77 15.83 -15.70 -15.47
CA LEU A 77 17.27 -15.96 -15.44
C LEU A 77 18.05 -14.95 -14.58
N ILE A 78 17.69 -14.83 -13.30
CA ILE A 78 18.59 -14.32 -12.25
C ILE A 78 18.46 -15.23 -11.02
N ILE A 79 18.99 -16.44 -11.11
CA ILE A 79 19.34 -17.27 -9.94
C ILE A 79 20.76 -17.81 -10.19
N ASN A 80 21.76 -16.95 -10.23
CA ASN A 80 23.17 -17.34 -10.01
C ASN A 80 24.13 -16.15 -9.85
N SER A 81 23.73 -15.17 -9.04
CA SER A 81 24.64 -14.25 -8.38
C SER A 81 23.90 -13.86 -7.10
N GLY A 82 24.41 -14.27 -5.93
CA GLY A 82 23.75 -14.15 -4.62
C GLY A 82 23.48 -12.71 -4.19
N LYS A 83 22.55 -12.03 -4.87
CA LYS A 83 22.02 -10.72 -4.53
C LYS A 83 20.70 -10.45 -5.27
N LEU A 84 19.71 -11.32 -5.08
CA LEU A 84 18.35 -10.81 -4.93
C LEU A 84 18.33 -10.17 -3.53
N ILE A 85 18.74 -8.91 -3.42
CA ILE A 85 18.36 -8.13 -2.24
C ILE A 85 16.85 -8.19 -2.25
N SER A 86 16.24 -8.77 -1.23
CA SER A 86 14.84 -8.44 -0.94
C SER A 86 14.75 -6.91 -1.05
N ALA A 87 13.97 -6.39 -2.00
CA ALA A 87 13.65 -4.97 -2.09
C ALA A 87 12.69 -4.59 -0.93
N GLY A 88 13.02 -5.05 0.28
CA GLY A 88 12.25 -4.95 1.49
C GLY A 88 13.05 -4.21 2.55
N CYS A 89 12.34 -3.46 3.38
CA CYS A 89 12.90 -2.83 4.54
C CYS A 89 13.26 -3.89 5.59
N ALA A 90 14.55 -3.99 5.93
CA ALA A 90 15.05 -4.89 6.97
C ALA A 90 15.39 -4.08 8.24
N PRO A 91 15.39 -4.72 9.43
CA PRO A 91 15.90 -4.07 10.64
C PRO A 91 17.32 -3.54 10.44
N ALA A 92 17.55 -2.28 10.83
CA ALA A 92 18.87 -1.66 10.90
C ALA A 92 19.64 -2.13 12.13
N GLY A 93 18.93 -2.50 13.19
CA GLY A 93 19.52 -2.96 14.45
C GLY A 93 18.47 -3.41 15.45
N LYS A 94 18.82 -3.30 16.73
CA LYS A 94 17.94 -3.57 17.86
C LYS A 94 18.31 -2.68 19.03
N MET A 95 17.33 -2.29 19.83
CA MET A 95 17.49 -1.52 21.05
C MET A 95 16.90 -2.29 22.23
N THR A 96 17.60 -2.28 23.36
CA THR A 96 17.16 -2.94 24.60
C THR A 96 16.89 -1.90 25.68
N CYS A 97 15.67 -1.93 26.23
CA CYS A 97 15.22 -1.02 27.28
C CYS A 97 14.53 -1.81 28.38
N ASN A 98 14.96 -1.62 29.62
CA ASN A 98 14.37 -2.32 30.78
C ASN A 98 14.26 -3.85 30.58
N GLY A 99 15.24 -4.45 29.88
CA GLY A 99 15.26 -5.89 29.57
C GLY A 99 14.44 -6.32 28.34
N VAL A 100 13.67 -5.42 27.73
CA VAL A 100 12.91 -5.69 26.50
C VAL A 100 13.71 -5.26 25.28
N THR A 101 13.82 -6.12 24.26
CA THR A 101 14.56 -5.81 23.03
C THR A 101 13.61 -5.68 21.85
N LYS A 102 13.67 -4.56 21.12
CA LYS A 102 12.90 -4.31 19.89
C LYS A 102 13.85 -4.04 18.72
N ALA A 103 13.43 -4.43 17.51
CA ALA A 103 14.14 -4.10 16.29
C ALA A 103 14.07 -2.59 16.02
N THR A 104 15.13 -2.04 15.41
CA THR A 104 15.17 -0.65 14.95
C THR A 104 15.23 -0.60 13.43
N TYR A 105 14.67 0.45 12.84
CA TYR A 105 14.49 0.58 11.40
C TYR A 105 14.80 2.01 10.94
N ASN A 106 15.68 2.13 9.94
CA ASN A 106 15.94 3.38 9.23
C ASN A 106 15.16 3.48 7.90
N CYS A 107 14.23 2.55 7.70
CA CYS A 107 13.42 2.42 6.50
C CYS A 107 11.99 2.05 6.90
N SER A 108 11.06 2.17 5.95
CA SER A 108 9.67 1.78 6.09
C SER A 108 9.25 0.97 4.85
N PRO A 109 8.11 0.25 4.88
CA PRO A 109 7.59 -0.42 3.70
C PRO A 109 7.41 0.56 2.51
N PRO A 110 7.50 0.09 1.26
CA PRO A 110 7.34 0.96 0.09
C PRO A 110 5.98 1.69 0.08
N THR A 111 6.00 3.00 -0.18
CA THR A 111 4.77 3.79 -0.32
C THR A 111 4.07 3.47 -1.65
N THR A 112 2.75 3.29 -1.62
CA THR A 112 1.90 3.01 -2.77
C THR A 112 0.75 4.01 -2.88
N SER A 113 -0.19 3.79 -3.80
CA SER A 113 -1.46 4.56 -3.86
C SER A 113 -2.39 4.28 -2.66
N ALA A 114 -2.14 3.22 -1.90
CA ALA A 114 -2.84 2.85 -0.68
C ALA A 114 -1.88 2.07 0.24
N THR A 115 -0.92 2.79 0.83
CA THR A 115 0.17 2.22 1.62
C THR A 115 -0.41 1.61 2.91
N PRO A 116 -0.31 0.29 3.13
CA PRO A 116 -0.75 -0.32 4.38
C PRO A 116 0.06 0.21 5.57
N ALA A 117 -0.62 0.45 6.69
CA ALA A 117 -0.01 0.93 7.92
C ALA A 117 -0.84 0.52 9.14
N VAL A 118 -0.26 0.72 10.32
CA VAL A 118 -0.97 0.68 11.59
C VAL A 118 -1.16 2.11 12.08
N LEU A 119 -2.39 2.47 12.44
CA LEU A 119 -2.71 3.71 13.11
C LEU A 119 -2.60 3.53 14.62
N THR A 120 -1.80 4.36 15.26
CA THR A 120 -1.69 4.51 16.72
C THR A 120 -2.27 5.86 17.16
N LEU A 121 -2.51 6.02 18.46
CA LEU A 121 -2.99 7.27 19.06
C LEU A 121 -1.82 7.98 19.73
N ASN A 122 -1.62 9.26 19.40
CA ASN A 122 -0.60 10.11 20.01
C ASN A 122 -1.16 11.46 20.48
N ASP A 123 -0.61 11.96 21.58
CA ASP A 123 -0.83 13.28 22.14
C ASP A 123 0.35 14.20 21.77
N PHE A 124 0.12 15.09 20.80
CA PHE A 124 1.10 16.09 20.35
C PHE A 124 1.18 17.32 21.26
N SER A 125 0.45 17.35 22.37
CA SER A 125 0.39 18.48 23.29
C SER A 125 1.54 18.45 24.30
N LYS A 126 1.79 19.59 24.94
CA LYS A 126 2.89 19.71 25.90
C LYS A 126 2.61 18.86 27.15
N GLY A 127 3.52 17.93 27.43
CA GLY A 127 3.38 16.98 28.54
C GLY A 127 2.46 15.80 28.23
N GLY A 128 2.07 15.63 26.95
CA GLY A 128 1.46 14.41 26.43
C GLY A 128 2.46 13.26 26.32
N ASP A 129 2.01 12.14 25.74
CA ASP A 129 2.82 10.94 25.53
C ASP A 129 3.79 11.06 24.35
N GLY A 130 3.58 11.98 23.40
CA GLY A 130 4.48 12.23 22.27
C GLY A 130 5.86 12.77 22.65
N GLY A 131 6.12 13.00 23.94
CA GLY A 131 7.42 13.41 24.44
C GLY A 131 7.78 14.85 24.08
N GLY A 132 8.70 15.01 23.13
CA GLY A 132 9.26 16.29 22.66
C GLY A 132 8.27 17.20 21.92
N ALA A 133 8.81 18.28 21.36
CA ALA A 133 8.08 19.08 20.38
C ALA A 133 8.15 18.38 19.01
N SER A 134 7.15 18.55 18.15
CA SER A 134 7.14 17.84 16.88
C SER A 134 8.26 18.29 15.92
N GLU A 135 8.91 17.32 15.30
CA GLU A 135 10.19 17.48 14.57
C GLU A 135 10.06 18.44 13.36
N CYS A 136 8.90 18.51 12.71
CA CYS A 136 8.74 19.38 11.53
C CYS A 136 8.81 20.88 11.83
N ASP A 137 8.41 21.32 13.02
CA ASP A 137 8.31 22.75 13.34
C ASP A 137 8.71 23.14 14.76
N GLY A 138 9.20 22.19 15.56
CA GLY A 138 9.66 22.40 16.93
C GLY A 138 8.55 22.89 17.86
N ARG A 139 7.30 22.47 17.61
CA ARG A 139 6.12 22.92 18.36
C ARG A 139 5.27 21.77 18.84
N TRP A 140 4.55 22.05 19.91
CA TRP A 140 3.47 21.24 20.42
C TRP A 140 2.18 21.64 19.72
N HIS A 141 1.30 20.68 19.51
CA HIS A 141 0.08 20.87 18.76
C HIS A 141 -1.15 20.49 19.59
N ASN A 142 -2.30 21.08 19.23
CA ASN A 142 -3.57 20.73 19.85
C ASN A 142 -4.17 19.50 19.13
N ASN A 143 -4.47 18.44 19.88
CA ASN A 143 -5.03 17.19 19.35
C ASN A 143 -6.45 17.31 18.77
N SER A 144 -7.10 18.47 18.85
CA SER A 144 -8.31 18.80 18.10
C SER A 144 -8.05 19.05 16.61
N PHE A 145 -6.79 19.19 16.19
CA PHE A 145 -6.41 19.26 14.78
C PHE A 145 -5.94 17.89 14.28
N ARG A 146 -6.29 17.57 13.04
CA ARG A 146 -5.91 16.31 12.40
C ARG A 146 -4.44 16.34 11.99
N MET A 147 -3.61 15.76 12.84
CA MET A 147 -2.17 15.69 12.69
C MET A 147 -1.67 14.25 12.85
N VAL A 148 -0.55 13.96 12.19
CA VAL A 148 0.12 12.65 12.26
C VAL A 148 1.63 12.78 12.35
N ALA A 149 2.25 11.80 13.03
CA ALA A 149 3.64 11.41 12.84
C ALA A 149 3.73 10.24 11.85
N LEU A 150 4.86 10.10 11.15
CA LEU A 150 5.13 8.94 10.30
C LEU A 150 6.40 8.23 10.76
N SER A 151 6.44 6.90 10.69
CA SER A 151 7.68 6.13 10.93
C SER A 151 8.87 6.70 10.16
N THR A 152 10.08 6.64 10.72
CA THR A 152 11.32 7.21 10.16
C THR A 152 11.48 7.09 8.65
N GLY A 153 11.26 5.91 8.07
CA GLY A 153 11.39 5.71 6.62
C GLY A 153 10.31 6.42 5.79
N TRP A 154 9.10 6.57 6.32
CA TRP A 154 8.03 7.39 5.73
C TRP A 154 8.11 8.85 6.11
N TYR A 155 8.77 9.22 7.19
CA TYR A 155 9.08 10.62 7.49
C TYR A 155 10.05 11.20 6.45
N ASP A 156 11.02 10.37 6.02
CA ASP A 156 11.95 10.67 4.92
C ASP A 156 12.74 11.95 5.18
N GLY A 157 13.34 12.05 6.37
CA GLY A 157 14.13 13.21 6.81
C GLY A 157 13.36 14.53 6.70
N GLY A 158 12.06 14.51 7.01
CA GLY A 158 11.19 15.68 6.97
C GLY A 158 10.69 16.07 5.58
N ARG A 159 10.94 15.29 4.52
CA ARG A 159 10.44 15.60 3.16
C ARG A 159 8.91 15.66 3.08
N ARG A 160 8.21 15.00 4.00
CA ARG A 160 6.74 15.05 4.11
C ARG A 160 6.24 16.09 5.11
N CYS A 161 7.11 16.84 5.79
CA CYS A 161 6.69 17.86 6.74
C CYS A 161 5.71 18.87 6.16
N GLY A 162 4.63 19.09 6.90
CA GLY A 162 3.54 20.00 6.53
C GLY A 162 2.71 19.58 5.33
N ARG A 163 3.01 18.42 4.72
CA ARG A 163 2.16 17.84 3.66
C ARG A 163 0.94 17.18 4.28
N ILE A 164 -0.09 17.02 3.45
CA ILE A 164 -1.32 16.34 3.84
C ILE A 164 -1.26 14.90 3.36
N VAL A 165 -1.61 13.98 4.24
CA VAL A 165 -1.89 12.59 3.90
C VAL A 165 -3.37 12.32 4.05
N ARG A 166 -3.87 11.35 3.28
CA ARG A 166 -5.20 10.78 3.45
C ARG A 166 -5.05 9.42 4.12
N VAL A 167 -5.57 9.30 5.33
CA VAL A 167 -5.64 8.06 6.11
C VAL A 167 -7.01 7.45 5.88
N THR A 168 -7.06 6.17 5.54
CA THR A 168 -8.28 5.41 5.25
C THR A 168 -8.30 4.16 6.12
N ARG A 169 -9.44 3.85 6.75
CA ARG A 169 -9.59 2.62 7.54
C ARG A 169 -9.24 1.38 6.71
N GLY A 170 -8.80 0.32 7.37
CA GLY A 170 -8.54 -0.97 6.72
C GLY A 170 -9.75 -1.56 6.00
N ASP A 171 -10.98 -1.22 6.41
CA ASP A 171 -12.21 -1.62 5.72
C ASP A 171 -12.59 -0.73 4.52
N GLY A 172 -11.83 0.35 4.27
CA GLY A 172 -12.04 1.29 3.17
C GLY A 172 -13.23 2.24 3.33
N ARG A 173 -14.01 2.15 4.42
CA ARG A 173 -15.32 2.83 4.53
C ARG A 173 -15.24 4.30 4.91
N ARG A 174 -14.20 4.70 5.64
CA ARG A 174 -13.98 6.08 6.09
C ARG A 174 -12.54 6.49 5.80
N SER A 175 -12.37 7.74 5.40
CA SER A 175 -11.06 8.36 5.28
C SER A 175 -11.08 9.77 5.85
N THR A 176 -9.91 10.24 6.25
CA THR A 176 -9.69 11.60 6.72
C THR A 176 -8.35 12.11 6.21
N THR A 177 -8.22 13.41 6.09
CA THR A 177 -6.94 14.07 5.82
C THR A 177 -6.28 14.53 7.11
N ALA A 178 -4.96 14.42 7.17
CA ALA A 178 -4.17 14.87 8.32
C ALA A 178 -2.85 15.49 7.84
N LYS A 179 -2.36 16.49 8.58
CA LYS A 179 -1.08 17.13 8.31
C LYS A 179 0.04 16.32 8.98
N VAL A 180 1.10 16.03 8.25
CA VAL A 180 2.33 15.46 8.83
C VAL A 180 3.05 16.55 9.59
N VAL A 181 3.23 16.34 10.90
CA VAL A 181 3.90 17.30 11.79
C VAL A 181 5.11 16.70 12.49
N ASP A 182 5.28 15.38 12.48
CA ASP A 182 6.28 14.73 13.31
C ASP A 182 6.86 13.45 12.70
N GLU A 183 7.93 12.98 13.32
CA GLU A 183 8.52 11.66 13.12
C GLU A 183 8.10 10.71 14.25
N CYS A 184 7.68 9.49 13.89
CA CYS A 184 7.61 8.38 14.83
C CYS A 184 8.96 7.64 14.74
N ASP A 185 9.90 7.98 15.62
CA ASP A 185 11.29 7.53 15.51
C ASP A 185 11.39 6.00 15.71
N SER A 186 11.73 5.27 14.65
CA SER A 186 11.94 3.82 14.68
C SER A 186 13.40 3.40 14.90
N MET A 187 14.28 4.35 15.19
CA MET A 187 15.71 4.16 15.47
C MET A 187 16.07 4.41 16.93
N MET A 188 15.44 5.39 17.56
CA MET A 188 15.71 5.82 18.93
C MET A 188 14.48 5.65 19.82
N GLY A 189 14.72 5.71 21.13
CA GLY A 189 13.72 5.45 22.15
C GLY A 189 14.40 5.29 23.51
N CYS A 190 13.58 5.15 24.54
CA CYS A 190 14.01 4.82 25.91
C CYS A 190 14.90 5.87 26.56
N ASP A 191 14.76 7.10 26.10
CA ASP A 191 15.41 8.29 26.62
C ASP A 191 14.35 9.32 27.03
N ALA A 192 14.81 10.46 27.51
CA ALA A 192 13.92 11.51 27.99
C ALA A 192 13.12 12.18 26.85
N GLU A 193 13.66 12.18 25.63
CA GLU A 193 13.02 12.76 24.45
C GLU A 193 11.79 11.94 24.05
N HIS A 194 11.91 10.61 24.11
CA HIS A 194 10.84 9.65 23.80
C HIS A 194 10.01 9.26 25.03
N ALA A 195 10.06 10.02 26.12
CA ALA A 195 9.36 9.72 27.37
C ALA A 195 9.60 8.29 27.92
N GLY A 196 10.77 7.70 27.62
CA GLY A 196 11.13 6.33 27.99
C GLY A 196 10.44 5.23 27.16
N GLN A 197 9.70 5.59 26.11
CA GLN A 197 9.00 4.64 25.23
C GLN A 197 9.98 3.90 24.32
N MET A 198 9.63 2.69 23.90
CA MET A 198 10.40 1.93 22.92
C MET A 198 10.39 2.64 21.54
N PRO A 199 11.38 2.37 20.66
CA PRO A 199 11.33 2.86 19.29
C PRO A 199 10.02 2.49 18.57
N CYS A 200 9.54 3.35 17.69
CA CYS A 200 8.39 3.09 16.84
C CYS A 200 8.61 1.85 15.95
N ASP A 201 7.51 1.22 15.55
CA ASP A 201 7.56 0.30 14.41
C ASP A 201 7.69 1.08 13.10
N ASN A 202 8.05 0.38 12.02
CA ASN A 202 8.42 1.02 10.77
C ASN A 202 7.25 1.24 9.80
N ASP A 203 6.03 0.90 10.21
CA ASP A 203 4.81 0.98 9.43
C ASP A 203 3.68 1.73 10.17
N ILE A 204 4.06 2.70 11.01
CA ILE A 204 3.16 3.49 11.85
C ILE A 204 2.78 4.81 11.18
N VAL A 205 1.48 5.10 11.22
CA VAL A 205 0.92 6.44 11.12
C VAL A 205 0.43 6.79 12.52
N ASP A 206 1.08 7.72 13.20
CA ASP A 206 0.76 8.01 14.60
C ASP A 206 -0.17 9.20 14.69
N GLY A 207 -1.44 8.97 14.99
CA GLY A 207 -2.51 9.93 14.77
C GLY A 207 -3.01 10.62 16.03
N SER A 208 -3.25 11.93 15.90
CA SER A 208 -3.95 12.71 16.94
C SER A 208 -5.36 12.20 17.20
N LYS A 209 -5.92 12.54 18.37
CA LYS A 209 -7.33 12.29 18.73
C LYS A 209 -8.31 12.67 17.60
N ALA A 210 -8.14 13.83 16.97
CA ALA A 210 -9.01 14.28 15.87
C ALA A 210 -8.94 13.39 14.61
N VAL A 211 -7.83 12.68 14.37
CA VAL A 211 -7.75 11.68 13.28
C VAL A 211 -8.62 10.48 13.61
N TRP A 212 -8.52 9.96 14.83
CA TRP A 212 -9.34 8.83 15.31
C TRP A 212 -10.84 9.16 15.28
N GLU A 213 -11.22 10.33 15.79
CA GLU A 213 -12.61 10.80 15.76
C GLU A 213 -13.15 10.95 14.33
N ALA A 214 -12.36 11.52 13.41
CA ALA A 214 -12.78 11.69 12.02
C ALA A 214 -12.90 10.36 11.25
N LEU A 215 -12.21 9.31 11.71
CA LEU A 215 -12.35 7.95 11.20
C LEU A 215 -13.48 7.16 11.90
N GLU A 216 -14.11 7.74 12.92
CA GLU A 216 -15.11 7.09 13.78
C GLU A 216 -14.57 5.77 14.37
N LEU A 217 -13.37 5.86 14.94
CA LEU A 217 -12.69 4.76 15.60
C LEU A 217 -12.73 4.93 17.11
N ASP A 218 -12.87 3.82 17.81
CA ASP A 218 -12.71 3.75 19.27
C ASP A 218 -11.23 3.82 19.63
N GLN A 219 -10.85 4.80 20.44
CA GLN A 219 -9.47 5.04 20.87
C GLN A 219 -8.95 3.94 21.80
N ASP A 220 -9.85 3.24 22.49
CA ASP A 220 -9.48 2.16 23.42
C ASP A 220 -8.97 0.90 22.70
N LEU A 221 -9.10 0.84 21.36
CA LEU A 221 -8.49 -0.21 20.55
C LEU A 221 -6.95 -0.15 20.56
N GLY A 222 -6.37 1.02 20.85
CA GLY A 222 -4.94 1.29 20.85
C GLY A 222 -4.31 1.33 19.45
N THR A 223 -4.53 0.30 18.64
CA THR A 223 -3.99 0.19 17.28
C THR A 223 -5.03 -0.35 16.30
N VAL A 224 -5.08 0.19 15.08
CA VAL A 224 -5.95 -0.34 14.02
C VAL A 224 -5.26 -0.35 12.66
N PRO A 225 -5.58 -1.32 11.77
CA PRO A 225 -5.06 -1.31 10.40
C PRO A 225 -5.68 -0.17 9.59
N VAL A 226 -4.84 0.54 8.84
CA VAL A 226 -5.23 1.60 7.91
C VAL A 226 -4.45 1.48 6.60
N THR A 227 -4.84 2.29 5.63
CA THR A 227 -3.99 2.64 4.49
C THR A 227 -3.79 4.15 4.46
N TRP A 228 -2.67 4.61 3.91
CA TRP A 228 -2.44 6.03 3.70
C TRP A 228 -1.82 6.33 2.34
N THR A 229 -2.04 7.56 1.88
CA THR A 229 -1.42 8.09 0.67
C THR A 229 -1.25 9.61 0.80
N MET A 230 -0.41 10.21 -0.02
CA MET A 230 -0.34 11.68 -0.12
C MET A 230 -1.66 12.20 -0.69
N ALA A 231 -2.22 13.26 -0.07
CA ALA A 231 -3.49 13.86 -0.47
C ALA A 231 -3.32 14.94 -1.56
#